data_AF-A0A382V1J6-F1
#
_entry.id   AF-A0A382V1J6-F1
#
_cell.length_a   1.000
_cell.length_b   1.000
_cell.length_c   1.000
_cell.angle_alpha   90.00
_cell.angle_beta   90.00
_cell.angle_gamma   90.00
#
_symmetry.space_group_name_H-M   'P 1'
#
loop_
_entity.id
_entity.type
_entity.pdbx_description
1 polymer ?
#
loop_
_entity_poly.entity_id
_entity_poly.type
_entity_poly.pdbx_seq_one_letter_code
_entity_poly.pdbx_strand_id
1 'polypeptide(L)'
;MTGVRIAVTGTPGSGKTTFCSASNHPTTTLEKIAATYGCLGEVEEDGAAPIDVERLANTVIWPEETTLLVDGHLSHLLPVNAIILIRCHPSVLR
;
A
#
# COMPACT_ATOMS: atom_id res chain seq x y z
N MET A 1 9.21 -20.57 5.53
CA MET A 1 7.88 -19.95 5.55
C MET A 1 7.91 -18.85 4.51
N THR A 2 6.94 -18.82 3.59
CA THR A 2 6.78 -17.68 2.69
C THR A 2 6.22 -16.50 3.49
N GLY A 3 6.80 -15.32 3.30
CA GLY A 3 6.42 -14.10 4.02
C GLY A 3 4.96 -13.69 3.76
N VAL A 4 4.25 -13.26 4.81
CA VAL A 4 2.84 -12.83 4.72
C VAL A 4 2.75 -11.38 4.23
N ARG A 5 1.87 -11.08 3.28
CA ARG A 5 1.60 -9.73 2.78
C ARG A 5 0.30 -9.20 3.36
N ILE A 6 0.38 -8.08 4.05
CA ILE A 6 -0.78 -7.46 4.70
C ILE A 6 -0.96 -6.06 4.13
N ALA A 7 -2.06 -5.84 3.39
CA ALA A 7 -2.44 -4.52 2.97
C ALA A 7 -2.95 -3.72 4.16
N VAL A 8 -2.36 -2.55 4.43
CA VAL A 8 -2.91 -1.57 5.37
C VAL A 8 -3.58 -0.49 4.54
N THR A 9 -4.92 -0.46 4.58
CA THR A 9 -5.74 0.31 3.67
C THR A 9 -6.82 1.12 4.40
N GLY A 10 -7.51 1.99 3.66
CA GLY A 10 -8.48 2.95 4.19
C GLY A 10 -8.31 4.34 3.59
N THR A 11 -9.29 5.21 3.81
CA THR A 11 -9.35 6.57 3.25
C THR A 11 -8.05 7.35 3.53
N PRO A 12 -7.53 8.16 2.59
CA PRO A 12 -6.45 9.12 2.87
C PRO A 12 -6.74 9.90 4.17
N GLY A 13 -5.72 10.13 4.99
CA GLY A 13 -5.89 10.75 6.31
C GLY A 13 -6.34 9.83 7.46
N SER A 14 -6.71 8.56 7.19
CA SER A 14 -7.23 7.65 8.24
C SER A 14 -6.21 7.14 9.27
N GLY A 15 -4.91 7.39 9.06
CA GLY A 15 -3.85 6.96 9.98
C GLY A 15 -3.10 5.67 9.60
N LYS A 16 -3.22 5.19 8.35
CA LYS A 16 -2.48 4.00 7.85
C LYS A 16 -0.96 4.09 8.07
N THR A 17 -0.34 5.17 7.60
CA THR A 17 1.10 5.38 7.71
C THR A 17 1.56 5.46 9.16
N THR A 18 0.78 6.13 10.02
CA THR A 18 1.03 6.17 11.46
C THR A 18 0.98 4.77 12.07
N PHE A 19 -0.05 3.98 11.75
CA PHE A 19 -0.16 2.58 12.19
C PHE A 19 1.05 1.75 11.74
N CYS A 20 1.43 1.81 10.46
CA CYS A 20 2.58 1.06 9.95
C CYS A 20 3.89 1.48 10.63
N SER A 21 4.11 2.78 10.83
CA SER A 21 5.32 3.30 11.51
C SER A 21 5.41 2.90 12.99
N ALA A 22 4.27 2.68 13.64
CA ALA A 22 4.19 2.22 15.02
C ALA A 22 4.28 0.68 15.13
N SER A 23 4.20 -0.03 14.00
CA SER A 23 4.34 -1.48 13.96
C SER A 23 5.82 -1.88 13.97
N ASN A 24 6.14 -3.03 14.57
CA ASN A 24 7.48 -3.63 14.51
C ASN A 24 7.69 -4.48 13.24
N HIS A 25 6.88 -4.28 12.19
CA HIS A 25 6.95 -5.05 10.96
C HIS A 25 7.60 -4.23 9.83
N PRO A 26 8.38 -4.89 8.96
CA PRO A 26 8.80 -4.30 7.70
C PRO A 26 7.59 -3.70 6.96
N THR A 27 7.76 -2.48 6.47
CA THR A 27 6.71 -1.75 5.77
C THR A 27 7.27 -1.20 4.46
N THR A 28 6.47 -1.30 3.40
CA THR A 28 6.68 -0.56 2.15
C THR A 28 5.41 0.20 1.77
N THR A 29 5.53 1.19 0.89
CA THR A 29 4.37 1.92 0.35
C THR A 29 3.97 1.35 -1.00
N LEU A 30 2.68 1.42 -1.34
CA LEU A 30 2.20 1.04 -2.67
C LEU A 30 2.93 1.82 -3.78
N GLU A 31 3.17 3.10 -3.57
CA GLU A 31 3.91 3.98 -4.49
C GLU A 31 5.33 3.47 -4.76
N LYS A 32 6.08 3.06 -3.71
CA LYS A 32 7.44 2.51 -3.87
C LYS A 32 7.43 1.21 -4.67
N ILE A 33 6.46 0.35 -4.43
CA ILE A 33 6.29 -0.87 -5.24
C ILE A 33 5.98 -0.48 -6.69
N ALA A 34 5.02 0.41 -6.93
CA ALA A 34 4.67 0.86 -8.28
C ALA A 34 5.87 1.45 -9.03
N ALA A 35 6.68 2.28 -8.36
CA ALA A 35 7.91 2.84 -8.93
C ALA A 35 8.91 1.75 -9.33
N THR A 36 9.11 0.75 -8.45
CA THR A 36 10.04 -0.37 -8.68
C THR A 36 9.66 -1.19 -9.92
N TYR A 37 8.36 -1.34 -10.19
CA TYR A 37 7.83 -2.13 -11.31
C TYR A 37 7.46 -1.28 -12.53
N GLY A 38 7.80 0.01 -12.57
CA GLY A 38 7.49 0.89 -13.70
C GLY A 38 5.98 1.02 -13.97
N CYS A 39 5.19 1.03 -12.89
CA CYS A 39 3.73 1.13 -12.91
C CYS A 39 3.23 2.52 -12.43
N LEU A 40 4.11 3.53 -12.45
CA LEU A 40 3.74 4.93 -12.30
C LEU A 40 3.55 5.54 -13.69
N GLY A 41 2.43 6.26 -13.88
CA GLY A 41 2.22 7.11 -15.04
C GLY A 41 2.99 8.43 -14.94
N GLU A 42 2.73 9.31 -15.90
CA GLU A 42 3.28 10.68 -15.86
C GLU A 42 2.64 11.50 -14.73
N VAL A 43 3.40 12.44 -14.18
CA VAL A 43 2.88 13.37 -13.17
C VAL A 43 1.90 14.32 -13.83
N GLU A 44 0.67 14.35 -13.33
CA GLU A 44 -0.42 15.19 -13.80
C GLU A 44 -0.34 16.61 -13.21
N GLU A 45 -1.25 17.50 -13.63
CA GLU A 45 -1.26 18.92 -13.23
C GLU A 45 -1.39 19.13 -11.71
N ASP A 46 -2.00 18.17 -11.01
CA ASP A 46 -2.17 18.19 -9.56
C ASP A 46 -0.94 17.67 -8.78
N GLY A 47 0.12 17.27 -9.50
CA GLY A 47 1.34 16.72 -8.94
C GLY A 47 1.26 15.25 -8.56
N ALA A 48 0.14 14.56 -8.84
CA ALA A 48 0.01 13.13 -8.63
C ALA A 48 0.44 12.33 -9.87
N ALA A 49 0.98 11.14 -9.65
CA ALA A 49 1.22 10.16 -10.72
C ALA A 49 0.23 9.00 -10.56
N PRO A 50 -0.57 8.66 -11.59
CA PRO A 50 -1.49 7.54 -11.50
C PRO A 50 -0.73 6.21 -11.39
N ILE A 51 -1.28 5.28 -10.62
CA ILE A 51 -0.71 3.93 -10.44
C ILE A 51 -1.51 2.94 -11.25
N ASP A 52 -0.86 2.22 -12.18
CA ASP A 52 -1.44 1.07 -12.86
C ASP A 52 -1.47 -0.15 -11.92
N VAL A 53 -2.49 -0.17 -11.05
CA VAL A 53 -2.66 -1.21 -10.03
C VAL A 53 -2.95 -2.59 -10.63
N GLU A 54 -3.57 -2.65 -11.81
CA GLU A 54 -3.87 -3.92 -12.48
C GLU A 54 -2.59 -4.57 -13.00
N ARG A 55 -1.76 -3.81 -13.73
CA ARG A 55 -0.45 -4.29 -14.15
C ARG A 55 0.43 -4.62 -12.95
N LEU A 56 0.39 -3.79 -11.91
CA LEU A 56 1.17 -4.02 -10.70
C LEU A 56 0.77 -5.33 -10.01
N ALA A 57 -0.53 -5.59 -9.86
CA ALA A 57 -1.04 -6.82 -9.26
C ALA A 57 -0.61 -8.10 -10.02
N ASN A 58 -0.46 -8.00 -11.34
CA ASN A 58 -0.06 -9.12 -12.19
C ASN A 58 1.47 -9.28 -12.33
N THR A 59 2.26 -8.29 -11.94
CA THR A 59 3.73 -8.28 -12.14
C THR A 59 4.53 -8.30 -10.86
N VAL A 60 3.93 -7.89 -9.74
CA VAL A 60 4.63 -7.81 -8.46
C VAL A 60 5.10 -9.19 -7.99
N ILE A 61 6.40 -9.28 -7.70
CA ILE A 61 7.01 -10.42 -7.03
C ILE A 61 7.32 -10.02 -5.60
N TRP A 62 6.79 -10.79 -4.67
CA TRP A 62 6.96 -10.56 -3.24
C TRP A 62 8.27 -11.17 -2.74
N PRO A 63 8.99 -10.51 -1.81
CA PRO A 63 10.12 -11.16 -1.13
C PRO A 63 9.63 -12.38 -0.33
N GLU A 64 10.48 -13.36 -0.04
CA GLU A 64 10.01 -14.60 0.60
C GLU A 64 10.19 -14.62 2.12
N GLU A 65 10.96 -13.70 2.71
CA GLU A 65 11.55 -13.96 4.03
C GLU A 65 10.74 -13.49 5.24
N THR A 66 9.93 -12.44 5.14
CA THR A 66 9.25 -11.84 6.32
C THR A 66 7.86 -11.33 6.03
N THR A 67 7.04 -11.17 7.08
CA THR A 67 5.76 -10.45 7.01
C THR A 67 6.01 -8.99 6.65
N LEU A 68 5.32 -8.50 5.61
CA LEU A 68 5.47 -7.15 5.07
C LEU A 68 4.11 -6.45 5.10
N LEU A 69 4.08 -5.26 5.70
CA LEU A 69 2.94 -4.35 5.59
C LEU A 69 3.07 -3.51 4.31
N VAL A 70 1.96 -3.38 3.59
CA VAL A 70 1.86 -2.56 2.39
C VAL A 70 0.93 -1.38 2.68
N ASP A 71 1.53 -0.22 2.94
CA ASP A 71 0.81 1.03 3.21
C ASP A 71 0.29 1.65 1.89
N GLY A 72 -1.02 1.85 1.80
CA GLY A 72 -1.63 2.55 0.68
C GLY A 72 -3.15 2.43 0.68
N HIS A 73 -3.86 3.47 0.23
CA HIS A 73 -5.33 3.43 0.17
C HIS A 73 -5.85 2.46 -0.91
N LEU A 74 -5.00 2.04 -1.85
CA LEU A 74 -5.29 1.00 -2.87
C LEU A 74 -4.48 -0.29 -2.68
N SER A 75 -3.74 -0.44 -1.56
CA SER A 75 -2.85 -1.60 -1.36
C SER A 75 -3.60 -2.94 -1.31
N HIS A 76 -4.89 -2.90 -1.02
CA HIS A 76 -5.79 -4.06 -1.02
C HIS A 76 -6.08 -4.63 -2.43
N LEU A 77 -5.71 -3.92 -3.49
CA LEU A 77 -5.85 -4.38 -4.88
C LEU A 77 -4.67 -5.26 -5.35
N LEU A 78 -3.59 -5.34 -4.56
CA LEU A 78 -2.47 -6.23 -4.84
C LEU A 78 -2.76 -7.65 -4.36
N PRO A 79 -2.04 -8.68 -4.89
CA PRO A 79 -2.15 -10.05 -4.41
C PRO A 79 -1.55 -10.19 -3.00
N VAL A 80 -2.35 -9.84 -1.98
CA VAL A 80 -1.99 -9.88 -0.57
C VAL A 80 -2.67 -11.04 0.17
N ASN A 81 -2.16 -11.42 1.33
CA ASN A 81 -2.70 -12.52 2.14
C ASN A 81 -3.76 -12.05 3.15
N ALA A 82 -3.71 -10.78 3.58
CA ALA A 82 -4.65 -10.20 4.53
C ALA A 82 -4.80 -8.69 4.32
N ILE A 83 -5.88 -8.13 4.87
CA ILE A 83 -6.20 -6.70 4.79
C ILE A 83 -6.50 -6.17 6.20
N ILE A 84 -5.85 -5.08 6.57
CA ILE A 84 -6.19 -4.23 7.72
C ILE A 84 -6.87 -2.98 7.16
N LEU A 85 -8.16 -2.82 7.42
CA LEU A 85 -8.94 -1.65 7.01
C LEU A 85 -9.02 -0.63 8.16
N ILE A 86 -8.26 0.46 8.06
CA ILE A 86 -8.28 1.54 9.03
C ILE A 86 -9.46 2.46 8.74
N ARG A 87 -10.36 2.59 9.73
CA ARG A 87 -11.51 3.49 9.70
C ARG A 87 -11.34 4.62 10.69
N CYS A 88 -11.74 5.81 10.27
CA CYS A 88 -11.77 7.01 11.10
C CYS A 88 -13.18 7.61 11.00
N HIS A 89 -13.68 8.17 12.10
CA HIS A 89 -14.94 8.89 12.09
C HIS A 89 -14.81 10.13 11.17
N PRO A 90 -15.79 10.43 10.30
CA PRO A 90 -15.68 11.53 9.33
C PRO A 90 -15.38 12.89 9.98
N SER A 91 -15.89 13.15 11.19
CA SER A 91 -15.63 14.40 11.91
C SER A 91 -14.19 14.56 12.44
N VAL A 92 -13.40 13.48 12.42
CA VAL A 92 -11.98 13.46 12.87
C VAL A 92 -11.03 13.36 11.68
N LEU A 93 -11.51 12.86 10.54
CA LEU A 93 -10.76 12.79 9.29
C LEU A 93 -10.41 14.21 8.82
N ARG A 94 -9.15 14.42 8.40
CA ARG A 94 -8.61 15.71 7.94
C ARG A 94 -8.11 15.59 6.52
#